data_AF-A0A359LPS3-F1
#
_entry.id   AF-A0A359LPS3-F1
#
_cell.length_a   1.000
_cell.length_b   1.000
_cell.length_c   1.000
_cell.angle_alpha   90.00
_cell.angle_beta   90.00
_cell.angle_gamma   90.00
#
_symmetry.space_group_name_H-M   'P 1'
#
loop_
_entity.id
_entity.type
_entity.pdbx_description
1 polymer ?
#
loop_
_entity_poly.entity_id
_entity_poly.type
_entity_poly.pdbx_seq_one_letter_code
_entity_poly.pdbx_strand_id
1 'polypeptide(L)'
;MPARREWVRLLYWVASFYPLYMAAQVWVRVAPAYVMHWLTGAEMGPFRVDPLFVSAGARGGTGASGWFGPQGMSAAMGVAAWVLLRLVRRRWPDVAGRTLALVGFVLCGSWLGAVLFRGGLQGRGAWSGLVGMVLVVVGVRWAAAVVAGGYWTKAGMMAAGLAGPAALLPWLLGARGGPLSGSAMAGVLLVGSAMVLRVGALVREVQTVFVVASVAASVLVFGALHQGREWQAARREAEVKRVLTELPRPDEGAPFPKLYFHRGVNFTANGYGYESERARALLRRLPEYGIRSIAVVPYGGMDRRTLRMAPARAGSWESDAGVEIITATARGLGMRVMLKPHVWKPQGDQPLTEKQREVWFREYGVFVEHYARLAKQIHADTFCIGVEFGRLTEDEAQWRALIARVRAIYPGPLVYAANFGKEFESIRFWDALDYIGLDNYYPLPDDYSTAAIVEKVEGVAKQYGKPVLLTEAGYSSAVGSHRTPWADHPPSPLSLEEQVRCYEAIFAGFWGEPWFAGVYWWKIETDGAGGPGDNSMAPWGKPVMDTIRRWYAKPARLGE
;
A
#
# COMPACT_ATOMS: atom_id res chain seq x y z
N MET A 1 49.37 -25.87 -0.83
CA MET A 1 48.46 -25.96 0.34
C MET A 1 47.73 -24.65 0.73
N PRO A 2 48.29 -23.43 0.58
CA PRO A 2 47.58 -22.18 0.92
C PRO A 2 46.32 -21.92 0.08
N ALA A 3 46.40 -22.10 -1.24
CA ALA A 3 45.28 -21.85 -2.16
C ALA A 3 44.03 -22.70 -1.85
N ARG A 4 44.21 -23.99 -1.49
CA ARG A 4 43.10 -24.88 -1.10
C ARG A 4 42.37 -24.38 0.16
N ARG A 5 43.08 -23.72 1.09
CA ARG A 5 42.50 -23.16 2.32
C ARG A 5 41.71 -21.88 2.07
N GLU A 6 42.16 -21.06 1.13
CA GLU A 6 41.44 -19.85 0.72
C GLU A 6 40.13 -20.17 -0.02
N TRP A 7 40.14 -21.18 -0.89
CA TRP A 7 38.92 -21.67 -1.55
C TRP A 7 37.88 -22.22 -0.58
N VAL A 8 38.28 -23.04 0.41
CA VAL A 8 37.36 -23.56 1.43
C VAL A 8 36.75 -22.43 2.26
N ARG A 9 37.54 -21.40 2.59
CA ARG A 9 37.05 -20.22 3.32
C ARG A 9 36.09 -19.38 2.48
N LEU A 10 36.39 -19.18 1.20
CA LEU A 10 35.50 -18.47 0.28
C LEU A 10 34.16 -19.21 0.14
N LEU A 11 34.20 -20.53 -0.05
CA LEU A 11 32.99 -21.37 -0.10
C LEU A 11 32.19 -21.27 1.20
N TYR A 12 32.85 -21.28 2.36
CA TYR A 12 32.19 -21.06 3.64
C TYR A 12 31.51 -19.69 3.69
N TRP A 13 32.14 -18.62 3.20
CA TRP A 13 31.57 -17.27 3.20
C TRP A 13 30.33 -17.18 2.32
N VAL A 14 30.41 -17.71 1.10
CA VAL A 14 29.27 -17.80 0.18
C VAL A 14 28.15 -18.63 0.80
N ALA A 15 28.48 -19.80 1.35
CA ALA A 15 27.50 -20.71 1.93
C ALA A 15 26.84 -20.20 3.21
N SER A 16 27.51 -19.36 4.00
CA SER A 16 26.94 -18.78 5.23
C SER A 16 26.34 -17.38 5.01
N PHE A 17 26.41 -16.84 3.79
CA PHE A 17 25.82 -15.53 3.49
C PHE A 17 24.32 -15.51 3.79
N TYR A 18 23.54 -16.44 3.24
CA TYR A 18 22.09 -16.44 3.34
C TYR A 18 21.56 -16.51 4.79
N PRO A 19 22.02 -17.43 5.66
CA PRO A 19 21.55 -17.49 7.04
C PRO A 19 21.97 -16.24 7.85
N LEU A 20 23.18 -15.70 7.63
CA LEU A 20 23.60 -14.46 8.29
C LEU A 20 22.80 -13.25 7.80
N TYR A 21 22.46 -13.22 6.51
CA TYR A 21 21.62 -12.19 5.92
C TYR A 21 20.19 -12.25 6.48
N MET A 22 19.59 -13.45 6.60
CA MET A 22 18.28 -13.63 7.23
C MET A 22 18.30 -13.27 8.72
N ALA A 23 19.35 -13.61 9.46
CA ALA A 23 19.52 -13.19 10.85
C ALA A 23 19.58 -11.66 10.98
N ALA A 24 20.33 -11.00 10.09
CA ALA A 24 20.36 -9.53 10.01
C ALA A 24 18.99 -8.93 9.66
N GLN A 25 18.23 -9.55 8.75
CA GLN A 25 16.86 -9.14 8.42
C GLN A 25 15.94 -9.22 9.63
N VAL A 26 15.92 -10.34 10.37
CA VAL A 26 15.12 -10.50 11.59
C VAL A 26 15.52 -9.45 12.63
N TRP A 27 16.83 -9.27 12.85
CA TRP A 27 17.32 -8.32 13.84
C TRP A 27 16.92 -6.86 13.52
N VAL A 28 16.97 -6.47 12.25
CA VAL A 28 16.74 -5.08 11.84
C VAL A 28 15.26 -4.79 11.53
N ARG A 29 14.49 -5.78 11.08
CA ARG A 29 13.13 -5.60 10.55
C ARG A 29 12.03 -6.32 11.33
N VAL A 30 12.37 -7.18 12.28
CA VAL A 30 11.39 -7.89 13.12
C VAL A 30 11.56 -7.50 14.59
N ALA A 31 12.79 -7.57 15.12
CA ALA A 31 13.05 -7.26 16.52
C ALA A 31 12.55 -5.86 16.95
N PRO A 32 12.66 -4.79 16.13
CA PRO A 32 12.10 -3.49 16.50
C PRO A 32 10.60 -3.52 16.78
N ALA A 33 9.83 -4.29 16.01
CA ALA A 33 8.38 -4.39 16.20
C ALA A 33 8.04 -5.06 17.54
N TYR A 34 8.75 -6.15 17.89
CA TYR A 34 8.58 -6.82 19.18
C TYR A 34 8.98 -5.94 20.36
N VAL A 35 10.11 -5.23 20.24
CA VAL A 35 10.56 -4.29 21.28
C VAL A 35 9.54 -3.17 21.46
N MET A 36 9.00 -2.64 20.36
CA MET A 36 7.95 -1.62 20.41
C MET A 36 6.66 -2.13 21.03
N HIS A 37 6.22 -3.33 20.66
CA HIS A 37 5.05 -3.97 21.27
C HIS A 37 5.21 -4.10 22.78
N TRP A 38 6.37 -4.58 23.23
CA TRP A 38 6.65 -4.77 24.64
C TRP A 38 6.79 -3.46 25.42
N LEU A 39 7.46 -2.45 24.85
CA LEU A 39 7.73 -1.17 25.53
C LEU A 39 6.54 -0.20 25.51
N THR A 40 5.74 -0.20 24.45
CA THR A 40 4.72 0.84 24.22
C THR A 40 3.30 0.28 24.14
N GLY A 41 3.13 -1.03 24.27
CA GLY A 41 1.86 -1.70 24.02
C GLY A 41 1.47 -1.70 22.55
N ALA A 42 2.40 -1.38 21.63
CA ALA A 42 2.05 -1.22 20.23
C ALA A 42 1.55 -2.51 19.59
N GLU A 43 0.51 -2.45 18.76
CA GLU A 43 0.00 -3.67 18.12
C GLU A 43 1.01 -4.21 17.11
N MET A 44 1.24 -5.52 17.17
CA MET A 44 2.06 -6.22 16.18
C MET A 44 1.31 -6.26 14.84
N GLY A 45 1.93 -5.68 13.82
CA GLY A 45 1.47 -5.78 12.44
C GLY A 45 1.77 -7.15 11.81
N PRO A 46 1.32 -7.38 10.57
CA PRO A 46 1.43 -8.67 9.93
C PRO A 46 2.89 -9.06 9.68
N PHE A 47 3.22 -10.30 10.00
CA PHE A 47 4.54 -10.88 9.77
C PHE A 47 4.67 -11.30 8.30
N ARG A 48 5.57 -10.65 7.57
CA ARG A 48 5.85 -10.97 6.15
C ARG A 48 7.11 -11.80 6.05
N VAL A 49 6.96 -12.96 5.41
CA VAL A 49 8.03 -13.91 5.14
C VAL A 49 8.28 -13.94 3.63
N ASP A 50 9.49 -13.60 3.22
CA ASP A 50 9.94 -13.74 1.83
C ASP A 50 11.38 -14.29 1.82
N PRO A 51 11.76 -15.10 0.82
CA PRO A 51 13.13 -15.55 0.67
C PRO A 51 14.18 -14.43 0.62
N LEU A 52 13.80 -13.21 0.20
CA LEU A 52 14.69 -12.05 0.14
C LEU A 52 14.65 -11.16 1.37
N PHE A 53 13.56 -11.20 2.16
CA PHE A 53 13.41 -10.39 3.35
C PHE A 53 12.37 -10.96 4.31
N VAL A 54 12.57 -10.69 5.60
CA VAL A 54 11.55 -10.92 6.63
C VAL A 54 11.26 -9.57 7.28
N SER A 55 10.01 -9.30 7.61
CA SER A 55 9.64 -8.05 8.29
C SER A 55 8.41 -8.22 9.17
N ALA A 56 8.38 -7.48 10.27
CA ALA A 56 7.19 -7.29 11.09
C ALA A 56 6.99 -5.78 11.29
N GLY A 57 5.73 -5.34 11.22
CA GLY A 57 5.37 -3.97 11.60
C GLY A 57 4.98 -3.90 13.07
N ALA A 58 5.05 -2.71 13.68
CA ALA A 58 4.29 -2.37 14.88
C ALA A 58 3.53 -1.06 14.59
N ARG A 59 2.25 -0.98 14.94
CA ARG A 59 1.39 0.19 14.68
C ARG A 59 0.49 0.49 15.88
N GLY A 60 0.27 1.78 16.14
CA GLY A 60 -0.57 2.25 17.26
C GLY A 60 0.15 2.16 18.60
N GLY A 61 0.12 3.26 19.36
CA GLY A 61 0.80 3.42 20.65
C GLY A 61 0.92 4.91 20.91
N THR A 62 0.46 5.39 22.06
CA THR A 62 0.48 6.83 22.41
C THR A 62 1.92 7.34 22.36
N GLY A 63 2.29 8.07 21.30
CA GLY A 63 3.57 8.78 21.22
C GLY A 63 4.71 8.11 20.46
N ALA A 64 4.49 7.12 19.60
CA ALA A 64 5.58 6.55 18.77
C ALA A 64 6.02 7.45 17.59
N SER A 65 6.15 8.76 17.81
CA SER A 65 6.81 9.70 16.91
C SER A 65 8.19 10.07 17.49
N GLY A 66 9.27 9.87 16.70
CA GLY A 66 10.64 10.14 17.16
C GLY A 66 11.56 8.92 17.22
N TRP A 67 12.47 8.88 18.21
CA TRP A 67 13.45 7.79 18.39
C TRP A 67 12.80 6.42 18.65
N PHE A 68 11.59 6.43 19.20
CA PHE A 68 10.75 5.25 19.40
C PHE A 68 9.87 4.93 18.17
N GLY A 69 10.10 5.56 17.02
CA GLY A 69 9.47 5.16 15.76
C GLY A 69 10.18 3.94 15.12
N PRO A 70 9.57 3.28 14.11
CA PRO A 70 10.13 2.08 13.49
C PRO A 70 11.57 2.23 12.98
N GLN A 71 11.89 3.36 12.33
CA GLN A 71 13.23 3.63 11.79
C GLN A 71 14.26 3.92 12.89
N GLY A 72 13.88 4.65 13.94
CA GLY A 72 14.73 4.92 15.10
C GLY A 72 15.05 3.64 15.87
N MET A 73 14.04 2.78 16.07
CA MET A 73 14.20 1.50 16.73
C MET A 73 15.06 0.52 15.91
N SER A 74 14.93 0.47 14.59
CA SER A 74 15.85 -0.28 13.73
C SER A 74 17.30 0.19 13.89
N ALA A 75 17.53 1.50 13.98
CA ALA A 75 18.87 2.04 14.17
C ALA A 75 19.45 1.72 15.56
N ALA A 76 18.62 1.78 16.61
CA ALA A 76 18.97 1.34 17.96
C ALA A 76 19.34 -0.15 17.99
N MET A 77 18.58 -1.00 17.28
CA MET A 77 18.93 -2.42 17.11
C MET A 77 20.27 -2.60 16.38
N GLY A 78 20.60 -1.74 15.40
CA GLY A 78 21.93 -1.72 14.78
C GLY A 78 23.06 -1.48 15.79
N VAL A 79 22.88 -0.49 16.67
CA VAL A 79 23.86 -0.20 17.75
C VAL A 79 23.94 -1.38 18.74
N ALA A 80 22.81 -1.97 19.11
CA ALA A 80 22.79 -3.16 19.97
C ALA A 80 23.53 -4.36 19.34
N ALA A 81 23.35 -4.59 18.03
CA ALA A 81 24.09 -5.63 17.30
C ALA A 81 25.60 -5.38 17.37
N TRP A 82 26.05 -4.13 17.22
CA TRP A 82 27.47 -3.79 17.35
C TRP A 82 28.04 -4.14 18.72
N VAL A 83 27.34 -3.79 19.79
CA VAL A 83 27.75 -4.10 21.17
C VAL A 83 27.84 -5.62 21.39
N LEU A 84 26.79 -6.36 21.03
CA LEU A 84 26.75 -7.82 21.20
C LEU A 84 27.82 -8.53 20.37
N LEU A 85 27.96 -8.15 19.11
CA LEU A 85 28.96 -8.76 18.22
C LEU A 85 30.39 -8.43 18.64
N ARG A 86 30.63 -7.29 19.31
CA ARG A 86 31.93 -6.94 19.90
C ARG A 86 32.33 -7.91 21.02
N LEU A 87 31.37 -8.37 21.83
CA LEU A 87 31.62 -9.32 22.92
C LEU A 87 32.06 -10.69 22.41
N VAL A 88 31.40 -11.20 21.36
CA VAL A 88 31.72 -12.52 20.77
C VAL A 88 32.87 -12.47 19.76
N ARG A 89 33.27 -11.27 19.30
CA ARG A 89 34.30 -11.08 18.27
C ARG A 89 35.63 -11.78 18.60
N ARG A 90 36.05 -11.79 19.87
CA ARG A 90 37.32 -12.44 20.26
C ARG A 90 37.32 -13.93 19.92
N ARG A 91 36.16 -14.57 20.01
CA ARG A 91 35.95 -15.99 19.77
C ARG A 91 35.61 -16.31 18.32
N TRP A 92 34.85 -15.44 17.65
CA TRP A 92 34.34 -15.62 16.28
C TRP A 92 34.45 -14.33 15.44
N PRO A 93 35.68 -13.87 15.11
CA PRO A 93 35.89 -12.56 14.51
C PRO A 93 35.34 -12.43 13.09
N ASP A 94 35.31 -13.52 12.33
CA ASP A 94 34.81 -13.55 10.95
C ASP A 94 33.29 -13.48 10.90
N VAL A 95 32.59 -14.27 11.72
CA VAL A 95 31.13 -14.30 11.82
C VAL A 95 30.63 -12.97 12.37
N ALA A 96 31.28 -12.45 13.41
CA ALA A 96 30.94 -11.15 13.98
C ALA A 96 31.09 -10.01 12.97
N GLY A 97 32.17 -10.00 12.18
CA GLY A 97 32.39 -8.98 11.15
C GLY A 97 31.37 -9.04 10.02
N ARG A 98 31.11 -10.23 9.46
CA ARG A 98 30.15 -10.40 8.36
C ARG A 98 28.71 -10.14 8.78
N THR A 99 28.32 -10.60 9.97
CA THR A 99 26.98 -10.33 10.52
C THR A 99 26.79 -8.83 10.73
N LEU A 100 27.77 -8.13 11.29
CA LEU A 100 27.69 -6.68 11.49
C LEU A 100 27.60 -5.92 10.17
N ALA A 101 28.35 -6.36 9.15
CA ALA A 101 28.27 -5.78 7.82
C ALA A 101 26.88 -5.98 7.18
N LEU A 102 26.28 -7.17 7.36
CA LEU A 102 24.95 -7.48 6.86
C LEU A 102 23.84 -6.73 7.62
N VAL A 103 23.97 -6.53 8.93
CA VAL A 103 23.08 -5.66 9.72
C VAL A 103 23.13 -4.23 9.18
N GLY A 104 24.33 -3.70 8.95
CA GLY A 104 24.51 -2.38 8.33
C GLY A 104 23.90 -2.30 6.92
N PHE A 105 24.11 -3.34 6.11
CA PHE A 105 23.55 -3.45 4.76
C PHE A 105 22.01 -3.41 4.76
N VAL A 106 21.36 -4.16 5.65
CA VAL A 106 19.89 -4.18 5.76
C VAL A 106 19.35 -2.81 6.19
N LEU A 107 20.04 -2.11 7.10
CA LEU A 107 19.71 -0.74 7.51
C LEU A 107 19.84 0.26 6.35
N CYS A 108 20.92 0.18 5.57
CA CYS A 108 21.13 1.02 4.40
C CYS A 108 20.06 0.80 3.31
N GLY A 109 19.63 -0.45 3.09
CA GLY A 109 18.62 -0.76 2.08
C GLY A 109 17.29 -0.04 2.32
N SER A 110 16.87 0.08 3.59
CA SER A 110 15.66 0.83 3.97
C SER A 110 15.78 2.32 3.69
N TRP A 111 17.00 2.88 3.81
CA TRP A 111 17.31 4.28 3.54
C TRP A 111 17.40 4.60 2.05
N LEU A 112 18.15 3.81 1.28
CA LEU A 112 18.30 3.96 -0.18
C LEU A 112 16.95 3.85 -0.90
N GLY A 113 16.06 2.95 -0.46
CA GLY A 113 14.73 2.84 -1.02
C GLY A 113 13.88 4.11 -0.82
N ALA A 114 14.01 4.77 0.33
CA ALA A 114 13.32 6.04 0.59
C ALA A 114 13.88 7.18 -0.29
N VAL A 115 15.20 7.26 -0.43
CA VAL A 115 15.88 8.28 -1.25
C VAL A 115 15.55 8.11 -2.73
N LEU A 116 15.67 6.90 -3.27
CA LEU A 116 15.58 6.64 -4.71
C LEU A 116 14.15 6.61 -5.24
N PHE A 117 13.17 6.20 -4.42
CA PHE A 117 11.80 5.95 -4.90
C PHE A 117 10.74 6.86 -4.28
N ARG A 118 11.03 7.59 -3.19
CA ARG A 118 10.05 8.46 -2.51
C ARG A 118 10.36 9.95 -2.59
N GLY A 119 11.27 10.36 -3.48
CA GLY A 119 11.42 11.75 -3.89
C GLY A 119 11.99 12.73 -2.85
N GLY A 120 12.59 12.25 -1.74
CA GLY A 120 13.30 13.13 -0.81
C GLY A 120 13.63 12.52 0.56
N LEU A 121 14.63 13.10 1.22
CA LEU A 121 14.98 12.84 2.62
C LEU A 121 14.14 13.76 3.52
N GLN A 122 12.96 13.32 3.94
CA GLN A 122 12.29 13.98 5.07
C GLN A 122 12.94 13.54 6.38
N GLY A 123 13.91 14.32 6.87
CA GLY A 123 14.52 14.16 8.19
C GLY A 123 15.10 12.76 8.51
N ARG A 124 14.74 12.27 9.71
CA ARG A 124 15.38 11.22 10.55
C ARG A 124 15.70 9.87 9.89
N GLY A 125 15.20 9.56 8.70
CA GLY A 125 15.62 8.40 7.91
C GLY A 125 17.12 8.43 7.53
N ALA A 126 17.72 9.62 7.46
CA ALA A 126 19.17 9.79 7.30
C ALA A 126 19.98 9.10 8.41
N TRP A 127 19.46 9.02 9.64
CA TRP A 127 20.20 8.48 10.78
C TRP A 127 20.37 6.95 10.70
N SER A 128 19.30 6.22 10.36
CA SER A 128 19.39 4.76 10.16
C SER A 128 20.29 4.41 8.98
N GLY A 129 20.31 5.23 7.92
CA GLY A 129 21.25 5.11 6.81
C GLY A 129 22.70 5.33 7.24
N LEU A 130 22.98 6.40 8.00
CA LEU A 130 24.32 6.71 8.52
C LEU A 130 24.86 5.61 9.44
N VAL A 131 24.05 5.13 10.39
CA VAL A 131 24.46 3.99 11.22
C VAL A 131 24.65 2.74 10.39
N GLY A 132 23.75 2.48 9.43
CA GLY A 132 23.94 1.40 8.46
C GLY A 132 25.32 1.44 7.80
N MET A 133 25.73 2.60 7.28
CA MET A 133 27.03 2.80 6.63
C MET A 133 28.21 2.56 7.58
N VAL A 134 28.14 3.10 8.80
CA VAL A 134 29.17 2.88 9.83
C VAL A 134 29.31 1.40 10.14
N LEU A 135 28.19 0.69 10.33
CA LEU A 135 28.21 -0.74 10.64
C LEU A 135 28.74 -1.58 9.48
N VAL A 136 28.44 -1.21 8.22
CA VAL A 136 29.05 -1.84 7.04
C VAL A 136 30.58 -1.69 7.09
N VAL A 137 31.08 -0.47 7.23
CA VAL A 137 32.53 -0.18 7.25
C VAL A 137 33.22 -0.93 8.39
N VAL A 138 32.65 -0.88 9.59
CA VAL A 138 33.20 -1.55 10.77
C VAL A 138 33.15 -3.08 10.61
N GLY A 139 32.03 -3.63 10.14
CA GLY A 139 31.87 -5.08 9.93
C GLY A 139 32.81 -5.62 8.86
N VAL A 140 32.93 -4.92 7.73
CA VAL A 140 33.89 -5.27 6.67
C VAL A 140 35.32 -5.19 7.18
N ARG A 141 35.67 -4.18 7.99
CA ARG A 141 36.98 -4.10 8.66
C ARG A 141 37.27 -5.32 9.53
N TRP A 142 36.27 -5.76 10.30
CA TRP A 142 36.41 -6.91 11.20
C TRP A 142 36.60 -8.20 10.41
N ALA A 143 35.83 -8.37 9.33
CA ALA A 143 35.95 -9.52 8.43
C ALA A 143 37.27 -9.51 7.63
N ALA A 144 37.75 -8.35 7.19
CA ALA A 144 39.00 -8.22 6.42
C ALA A 144 40.25 -8.50 7.27
N ALA A 145 40.17 -8.29 8.58
CA ALA A 145 41.26 -8.55 9.51
C ALA A 145 41.61 -10.05 9.63
N VAL A 146 40.66 -10.95 9.33
CA VAL A 146 40.87 -12.41 9.41
C VAL A 146 41.29 -13.05 8.08
N VAL A 147 41.23 -12.29 6.98
CA VAL A 147 41.63 -12.73 5.64
C VAL A 147 43.13 -12.47 5.46
N ALA A 148 43.88 -13.53 5.14
CA ALA A 148 45.28 -13.41 4.76
C ALA A 148 45.42 -12.92 3.31
N GLY A 149 46.56 -12.31 2.99
CA GLY A 149 46.86 -11.80 1.65
C GLY A 149 46.76 -10.28 1.53
N GLY A 150 47.13 -9.81 0.33
CA GLY A 150 47.17 -8.40 -0.01
C GLY A 150 45.79 -7.78 -0.24
N TYR A 151 45.79 -6.50 -0.61
CA TYR A 151 44.59 -5.71 -0.87
C TYR A 151 43.58 -6.44 -1.79
N TRP A 152 44.04 -6.91 -2.95
CA TRP A 152 43.18 -7.54 -3.97
C TRP A 152 42.56 -8.85 -3.50
N THR A 153 43.27 -9.65 -2.70
CA THR A 153 42.73 -10.89 -2.11
C THR A 153 41.61 -10.58 -1.12
N LYS A 154 41.81 -9.59 -0.25
CA LYS A 154 40.80 -9.16 0.74
C LYS A 154 39.57 -8.57 0.05
N ALA A 155 39.79 -7.69 -0.93
CA ALA A 155 38.72 -7.10 -1.73
C ALA A 155 37.92 -8.17 -2.50
N GLY A 156 38.61 -9.12 -3.15
CA GLY A 156 37.98 -10.24 -3.84
C GLY A 156 37.14 -11.13 -2.93
N MET A 157 37.61 -11.44 -1.72
CA MET A 157 36.83 -12.21 -0.74
C MET A 157 35.58 -11.47 -0.23
N MET A 158 35.65 -10.15 -0.01
CA MET A 158 34.47 -9.36 0.37
C MET A 158 33.47 -9.27 -0.79
N ALA A 159 33.97 -9.03 -2.01
CA ALA A 159 33.16 -8.99 -3.21
C ALA A 159 32.45 -10.32 -3.43
N ALA A 160 33.14 -11.45 -3.35
CA ALA A 160 32.55 -12.76 -3.62
C ALA A 160 31.73 -13.33 -2.45
N GLY A 161 32.04 -12.99 -1.20
CA GLY A 161 31.38 -13.56 -0.01
C GLY A 161 30.27 -12.69 0.60
N LEU A 162 30.18 -11.41 0.24
CA LEU A 162 29.16 -10.48 0.74
C LEU A 162 28.42 -9.76 -0.39
N ALA A 163 29.14 -9.08 -1.29
CA ALA A 163 28.51 -8.24 -2.31
C ALA A 163 27.88 -9.05 -3.46
N GLY A 164 28.56 -10.10 -3.92
CA GLY A 164 28.14 -10.98 -5.01
C GLY A 164 26.85 -11.74 -4.69
N PRO A 165 26.79 -12.48 -3.56
CA PRO A 165 25.55 -13.13 -3.13
C PRO A 165 24.41 -12.13 -2.94
N ALA A 166 24.66 -10.94 -2.39
CA ALA A 166 23.65 -9.90 -2.24
C ALA A 166 23.09 -9.40 -3.59
N ALA A 167 23.93 -9.32 -4.62
CA ALA A 167 23.51 -8.92 -5.98
C ALA A 167 22.81 -10.05 -6.75
N LEU A 168 23.26 -11.30 -6.59
CA LEU A 168 22.75 -12.46 -7.33
C LEU A 168 21.46 -13.04 -6.75
N LEU A 169 21.29 -12.98 -5.42
CA LEU A 169 20.16 -13.60 -4.73
C LEU A 169 18.78 -13.12 -5.25
N PRO A 170 18.53 -11.82 -5.49
CA PRO A 170 17.26 -11.37 -6.09
C PRO A 170 17.02 -11.90 -7.52
N TRP A 171 18.09 -12.03 -8.30
CA TRP A 171 18.01 -12.54 -9.68
C TRP A 171 17.70 -14.04 -9.72
N LEU A 172 18.41 -14.83 -8.89
CA LEU A 172 18.19 -16.27 -8.75
C LEU A 172 16.76 -16.60 -8.27
N LEU A 173 16.15 -15.71 -7.49
CA LEU A 173 14.81 -15.87 -6.95
C LEU A 173 13.71 -15.21 -7.79
N GLY A 174 14.03 -14.74 -9.00
CA GLY A 174 13.05 -14.27 -9.98
C GLY A 174 12.33 -12.96 -9.61
N ALA A 175 12.91 -12.13 -8.73
CA ALA A 175 12.30 -10.87 -8.33
C ALA A 175 12.26 -9.86 -9.50
N ARG A 176 11.07 -9.50 -9.97
CA ARG A 176 10.83 -8.56 -11.10
C ARG A 176 10.94 -7.07 -10.73
N GLY A 177 11.69 -6.73 -9.70
CA GLY A 177 11.87 -5.36 -9.21
C GLY A 177 13.29 -4.84 -9.46
N GLY A 178 13.61 -4.47 -10.70
CA GLY A 178 14.73 -3.60 -11.11
C GLY A 178 16.15 -3.93 -10.61
N PRO A 179 17.14 -4.20 -11.48
CA PRO A 179 18.53 -4.47 -11.09
C PRO A 179 19.20 -3.37 -10.25
N LEU A 180 18.63 -2.15 -10.20
CA LEU A 180 19.17 -0.98 -9.50
C LEU A 180 19.19 -1.10 -7.97
N SER A 181 18.26 -1.82 -7.32
CA SER A 181 18.25 -1.91 -5.84
C SER A 181 19.36 -2.84 -5.32
N GLY A 182 19.50 -4.04 -5.91
CA GLY A 182 20.56 -4.99 -5.57
C GLY A 182 21.96 -4.53 -5.98
N SER A 183 22.10 -3.87 -7.14
CA SER A 183 23.39 -3.36 -7.62
C SER A 183 23.86 -2.08 -6.89
N ALA A 184 22.96 -1.14 -6.58
CA ALA A 184 23.31 0.02 -5.75
C ALA A 184 23.69 -0.38 -4.31
N MET A 185 22.99 -1.38 -3.74
CA MET A 185 23.30 -1.93 -2.41
C MET A 185 24.58 -2.77 -2.39
N ALA A 186 24.88 -3.55 -3.45
CA ALA A 186 26.18 -4.19 -3.62
C ALA A 186 27.32 -3.16 -3.75
N GLY A 187 27.04 -2.01 -4.38
CA GLY A 187 27.92 -0.84 -4.39
C GLY A 187 28.30 -0.35 -3.00
N VAL A 188 27.38 -0.31 -2.02
CA VAL A 188 27.67 0.09 -0.63
C VAL A 188 28.65 -0.87 0.05
N LEU A 189 28.49 -2.18 -0.14
CA LEU A 189 29.42 -3.19 0.37
C LEU A 189 30.80 -3.10 -0.31
N LEU A 190 30.83 -2.79 -1.61
CA LEU A 190 32.06 -2.59 -2.38
C LEU A 190 32.82 -1.31 -1.97
N VAL A 191 32.12 -0.19 -1.78
CA VAL A 191 32.70 1.08 -1.30
C VAL A 191 33.21 0.93 0.13
N GLY A 192 32.44 0.28 1.02
CA GLY A 192 32.89 -0.04 2.38
C GLY A 192 34.12 -0.96 2.41
N SER A 193 34.26 -1.85 1.41
CA SER A 193 35.44 -2.70 1.22
C SER A 193 36.65 -1.91 0.71
N ALA A 194 36.45 -0.94 -0.18
CA ALA A 194 37.51 -0.09 -0.70
C ALA A 194 38.07 0.91 0.35
N MET A 195 37.22 1.45 1.23
CA MET A 195 37.59 2.46 2.23
C MET A 195 38.50 1.97 3.38
N VAL A 196 38.67 0.65 3.57
CA VAL A 196 39.17 0.08 4.84
C VAL A 196 40.47 -0.73 4.73
N LEU A 197 40.96 -1.03 3.53
CA LEU A 197 42.01 -2.04 3.36
C LEU A 197 43.45 -1.49 3.39
N ARG A 198 43.99 -1.28 4.61
CA ARG A 198 45.44 -1.33 4.92
C ARG A 198 45.70 -1.88 6.35
N VAL A 199 45.58 -3.20 6.57
CA VAL A 199 46.11 -3.90 7.76
C VAL A 199 46.39 -5.39 7.46
N GLY A 200 47.52 -5.92 7.94
CA GLY A 200 47.97 -7.34 7.85
C GLY A 200 47.21 -8.32 8.76
N ALA A 201 47.44 -9.63 8.56
CA ALA A 201 46.55 -10.72 9.00
C ALA A 201 47.24 -11.82 9.84
N LEU A 202 46.45 -12.50 10.69
CA LEU A 202 46.75 -13.79 11.33
C LEU A 202 45.56 -14.76 11.09
N VAL A 203 45.82 -16.05 10.86
CA VAL A 203 44.83 -17.04 10.42
C VAL A 203 44.47 -18.07 11.50
N ARG A 204 43.16 -18.38 11.63
CA ARG A 204 42.62 -19.65 12.18
C ARG A 204 41.97 -20.48 11.06
N GLU A 205 42.09 -21.81 11.12
CA GLU A 205 41.57 -22.74 10.11
C GLU A 205 40.04 -22.82 10.09
N VAL A 206 39.46 -22.85 8.88
CA VAL A 206 38.02 -23.13 8.65
C VAL A 206 37.93 -24.56 8.12
N GLN A 207 37.27 -25.46 8.85
CA GLN A 207 37.12 -26.86 8.48
C GLN A 207 35.98 -27.08 7.47
N THR A 208 36.10 -28.08 6.59
CA THR A 208 35.07 -28.48 5.60
C THR A 208 33.68 -28.70 6.23
N VAL A 209 33.64 -29.16 7.49
CA VAL A 209 32.40 -29.31 8.28
C VAL A 209 31.62 -28.00 8.37
N PHE A 210 32.28 -26.85 8.48
CA PHE A 210 31.61 -25.54 8.53
C PHE A 210 30.99 -25.13 7.19
N VAL A 211 31.60 -25.52 6.05
CA VAL A 211 31.01 -25.28 4.72
C VAL A 211 29.73 -26.10 4.56
N VAL A 212 29.80 -27.40 4.85
CA VAL A 212 28.65 -28.32 4.76
C VAL A 212 27.53 -27.87 5.69
N ALA A 213 27.85 -27.53 6.94
CA ALA A 213 26.88 -27.01 7.90
C ALA A 213 26.22 -25.70 7.44
N SER A 214 26.97 -24.82 6.76
CA SER A 214 26.42 -23.53 6.27
C SER A 214 25.52 -23.71 5.04
N VAL A 215 25.86 -24.62 4.13
CA VAL A 215 25.00 -25.00 3.01
C VAL A 215 23.71 -25.64 3.54
N ALA A 216 23.81 -26.59 4.47
CA ALA A 216 22.66 -27.22 5.10
C ALA A 216 21.77 -26.19 5.83
N ALA A 217 22.37 -25.26 6.58
CA ALA A 217 21.64 -24.18 7.24
C ALA A 217 20.92 -23.27 6.22
N SER A 218 21.56 -22.93 5.10
CA SER A 218 20.93 -22.13 4.03
C SER A 218 19.72 -22.84 3.41
N VAL A 219 19.85 -24.13 3.10
CA VAL A 219 18.76 -24.95 2.54
C VAL A 219 17.61 -25.07 3.55
N LEU A 220 17.92 -25.32 4.82
CA LEU A 220 16.91 -25.42 5.88
C LEU A 220 16.17 -24.09 6.10
N VAL A 221 16.88 -22.95 6.16
CA VAL A 221 16.26 -21.63 6.31
C VAL A 221 15.39 -21.32 5.09
N PHE A 222 15.88 -21.55 3.88
CA PHE A 222 15.08 -21.33 2.67
C PHE A 222 13.82 -22.20 2.64
N GLY A 223 13.97 -23.50 2.92
CA GLY A 223 12.85 -24.45 2.97
C GLY A 223 11.83 -24.13 4.06
N ALA A 224 12.28 -23.66 5.23
CA ALA A 224 11.39 -23.22 6.31
C ALA A 224 10.64 -21.93 5.94
N LEU A 225 11.28 -20.98 5.27
CA LEU A 225 10.62 -19.75 4.80
C LEU A 225 9.60 -20.04 3.69
N HIS A 226 9.91 -20.95 2.77
CA HIS A 226 8.97 -21.38 1.73
C HIS A 226 7.74 -22.07 2.34
N GLN A 227 7.95 -23.07 3.20
CA GLN A 227 6.85 -23.75 3.91
C GLN A 227 6.06 -22.77 4.79
N GLY A 228 6.73 -21.81 5.43
CA GLY A 228 6.08 -20.76 6.22
C GLY A 228 5.14 -19.89 5.36
N ARG A 229 5.54 -19.53 4.14
CA ARG A 229 4.68 -18.79 3.19
C ARG A 229 3.47 -19.59 2.74
N GLU A 230 3.68 -20.86 2.37
CA GLU A 230 2.58 -21.74 1.95
C GLU A 230 1.60 -21.98 3.10
N TRP A 231 2.11 -22.20 4.31
CA TRP A 231 1.29 -22.34 5.51
C TRP A 231 0.51 -21.05 5.84
N GLN A 232 1.13 -19.87 5.72
CA GLN A 232 0.44 -18.59 5.89
C GLN A 232 -0.67 -18.40 4.85
N ALA A 233 -0.40 -18.74 3.58
CA ALA A 233 -1.40 -18.68 2.52
C ALA A 233 -2.57 -19.64 2.78
N ALA A 234 -2.29 -20.89 3.13
CA ALA A 234 -3.30 -21.90 3.44
C ALA A 234 -4.14 -21.51 4.67
N ARG A 235 -3.53 -20.96 5.72
CA ARG A 235 -4.28 -20.45 6.89
C ARG A 235 -5.18 -19.29 6.52
N ARG A 236 -4.68 -18.33 5.72
CA ARG A 236 -5.49 -17.21 5.24
C ARG A 236 -6.66 -17.68 4.38
N GLU A 237 -6.44 -18.63 3.48
CA GLU A 237 -7.50 -19.21 2.65
C GLU A 237 -8.54 -19.95 3.51
N ALA A 238 -8.11 -20.76 4.48
CA ALA A 238 -9.01 -21.43 5.41
C ALA A 238 -9.82 -20.44 6.25
N GLU A 239 -9.20 -19.34 6.70
CA GLU A 239 -9.88 -18.27 7.43
C GLU A 239 -10.89 -17.54 6.57
N VAL A 240 -10.53 -17.16 5.34
CA VAL A 240 -11.45 -16.55 4.36
C VAL A 240 -12.65 -17.46 4.12
N LYS A 241 -12.42 -18.75 3.88
CA LYS A 241 -13.48 -19.74 3.69
C LYS A 241 -14.39 -19.85 4.91
N ARG A 242 -13.81 -19.89 6.12
CA ARG A 242 -14.58 -19.92 7.37
C ARG A 242 -15.45 -18.67 7.52
N VAL A 243 -14.88 -17.47 7.33
CA VAL A 243 -15.62 -16.21 7.46
C VAL A 243 -16.75 -16.12 6.43
N LEU A 244 -16.51 -16.52 5.19
CA LEU A 244 -17.55 -16.57 4.15
C LEU A 244 -18.70 -17.54 4.48
N THR A 245 -18.43 -18.62 5.22
CA THR A 245 -19.48 -19.54 5.68
C THR A 245 -20.26 -19.00 6.89
N GLU A 246 -19.67 -18.12 7.68
CA GLU A 246 -20.31 -17.53 8.87
C GLU A 246 -21.13 -16.27 8.55
N LEU A 247 -20.75 -15.53 7.50
CA LEU A 247 -21.43 -14.29 7.12
C LEU A 247 -22.77 -14.57 6.45
N PRO A 248 -23.82 -13.78 6.75
CA PRO A 248 -25.12 -13.93 6.12
C PRO A 248 -24.99 -13.67 4.62
N ARG A 249 -25.53 -14.60 3.82
CA ARG A 249 -25.63 -14.38 2.38
C ARG A 249 -26.74 -13.37 2.10
N PRO A 250 -26.54 -12.49 1.10
CA PRO A 250 -27.63 -11.64 0.67
C PRO A 250 -28.78 -12.48 0.08
N ASP A 251 -30.00 -12.01 0.28
CA ASP A 251 -31.18 -12.60 -0.33
C ASP A 251 -31.18 -12.33 -1.83
N GLU A 252 -31.00 -13.39 -2.63
CA GLU A 252 -30.95 -13.33 -4.09
C GLU A 252 -32.21 -12.73 -4.73
N GLY A 253 -33.35 -12.80 -4.03
CA GLY A 253 -34.62 -12.22 -4.45
C GLY A 253 -34.84 -10.79 -3.99
N ALA A 254 -33.99 -10.24 -3.13
CA ALA A 254 -34.19 -8.90 -2.57
C ALA A 254 -34.12 -7.83 -3.67
N PRO A 255 -35.12 -6.92 -3.73
CA PRO A 255 -35.11 -5.86 -4.72
C PRO A 255 -33.95 -4.90 -4.45
N PHE A 256 -33.33 -4.41 -5.52
CA PHE A 256 -32.32 -3.37 -5.41
C PHE A 256 -32.98 -2.01 -5.18
N PRO A 257 -32.67 -1.32 -4.07
CA PRO A 257 -33.19 0.02 -3.84
C PRO A 257 -32.63 0.96 -4.91
N LYS A 258 -33.52 1.60 -5.69
CA LYS A 258 -33.09 2.41 -6.84
C LYS A 258 -32.46 3.74 -6.42
N LEU A 259 -33.11 4.45 -5.49
CA LEU A 259 -32.67 5.76 -5.02
C LEU A 259 -32.62 5.78 -3.50
N TYR A 260 -31.53 6.32 -2.96
CA TYR A 260 -31.33 6.51 -1.52
C TYR A 260 -30.23 7.54 -1.27
N PHE A 261 -30.19 8.13 -0.08
CA PHE A 261 -29.13 9.08 0.26
C PHE A 261 -27.86 8.38 0.76
N HIS A 262 -26.72 8.74 0.18
CA HIS A 262 -25.40 8.20 0.45
C HIS A 262 -24.67 8.99 1.55
N ARG A 263 -24.62 8.43 2.77
CA ARG A 263 -23.76 8.91 3.88
C ARG A 263 -22.44 8.16 3.85
N GLY A 264 -21.65 8.46 2.82
CA GLY A 264 -20.60 7.61 2.32
C GLY A 264 -19.17 8.00 2.70
N VAL A 265 -18.30 7.00 2.72
CA VAL A 265 -16.84 7.17 2.63
C VAL A 265 -16.28 6.18 1.61
N ASN A 266 -15.23 6.56 0.90
CA ASN A 266 -14.42 5.61 0.16
C ASN A 266 -13.60 4.78 1.16
N PHE A 267 -13.89 3.48 1.23
CA PHE A 267 -13.26 2.54 2.15
C PHE A 267 -12.27 1.68 1.37
N THR A 268 -10.99 2.07 1.40
CA THR A 268 -9.96 1.54 0.50
C THR A 268 -9.00 0.61 1.23
N ALA A 269 -8.51 -0.44 0.58
CA ALA A 269 -7.55 -1.33 1.20
C ALA A 269 -6.13 -0.74 1.22
N ASN A 270 -5.54 -0.60 2.40
CA ASN A 270 -4.14 -0.24 2.56
C ASN A 270 -3.52 -1.01 3.73
N GLY A 271 -2.38 -1.65 3.52
CA GLY A 271 -1.67 -2.42 4.52
C GLY A 271 -2.33 -3.75 4.90
N TYR A 272 -3.66 -3.79 4.98
CA TYR A 272 -4.50 -4.93 5.31
C TYR A 272 -5.60 -5.12 4.25
N GLY A 273 -5.83 -6.37 3.84
CA GLY A 273 -6.89 -6.68 2.89
C GLY A 273 -8.28 -6.54 3.49
N TYR A 274 -9.28 -6.40 2.63
CA TYR A 274 -10.69 -6.35 3.01
C TYR A 274 -11.14 -7.60 3.78
N GLU A 275 -10.48 -8.74 3.59
CA GLU A 275 -10.75 -9.98 4.34
C GLU A 275 -10.26 -9.96 5.79
N SER A 276 -9.46 -8.96 6.19
CA SER A 276 -8.85 -8.94 7.51
C SER A 276 -9.82 -8.55 8.63
N GLU A 277 -9.62 -9.11 9.83
CA GLU A 277 -10.38 -8.68 11.00
C GLU A 277 -10.14 -7.19 11.33
N ARG A 278 -8.97 -6.64 10.99
CA ARG A 278 -8.69 -5.22 11.18
C ARG A 278 -9.59 -4.33 10.31
N ALA A 279 -9.75 -4.67 9.03
CA ALA A 279 -10.67 -3.96 8.15
C ALA A 279 -12.10 -4.00 8.69
N ARG A 280 -12.57 -5.18 9.14
CA ARG A 280 -13.89 -5.34 9.76
C ARG A 280 -14.04 -4.55 11.06
N ALA A 281 -13.04 -4.58 11.94
CA ALA A 281 -13.05 -3.83 13.20
C ALA A 281 -13.12 -2.32 12.98
N LEU A 282 -12.38 -1.80 12.00
CA LEU A 282 -12.48 -0.40 11.60
C LEU A 282 -13.86 -0.07 11.03
N LEU A 283 -14.39 -0.93 10.16
CA LEU A 283 -15.72 -0.76 9.58
C LEU A 283 -16.82 -0.66 10.64
N ARG A 284 -16.76 -1.49 11.71
CA ARG A 284 -17.72 -1.46 12.83
C ARG A 284 -17.78 -0.13 13.57
N ARG A 285 -16.74 0.71 13.46
CA ARG A 285 -16.70 2.05 14.08
C ARG A 285 -17.32 3.15 13.24
N LEU A 286 -17.45 2.95 11.92
CA LEU A 286 -17.98 3.99 11.03
C LEU A 286 -19.41 4.46 11.41
N PRO A 287 -20.33 3.57 11.83
CA PRO A 287 -21.64 3.97 12.36
C PRO A 287 -21.62 5.03 13.47
N GLU A 288 -20.57 5.10 14.29
CA GLU A 288 -20.41 6.10 15.37
C GLU A 288 -20.36 7.54 14.83
N TYR A 289 -19.98 7.69 13.56
CA TYR A 289 -19.88 8.97 12.85
C TYR A 289 -21.06 9.21 11.89
N GLY A 290 -22.14 8.43 12.01
CA GLY A 290 -23.31 8.54 11.13
C GLY A 290 -23.07 8.05 9.70
N ILE A 291 -21.92 7.42 9.44
CA ILE A 291 -21.62 6.83 8.13
C ILE A 291 -22.52 5.60 7.96
N ARG A 292 -23.29 5.58 6.86
CA ARG A 292 -24.24 4.51 6.52
C ARG A 292 -24.00 3.92 5.14
N SER A 293 -22.96 4.36 4.45
CA SER A 293 -22.56 3.82 3.16
C SER A 293 -21.04 3.73 3.04
N ILE A 294 -20.53 2.72 2.34
CA ILE A 294 -19.12 2.63 1.94
C ILE A 294 -19.00 2.39 0.45
N ALA A 295 -17.99 2.99 -0.18
CA ALA A 295 -17.53 2.55 -1.48
C ALA A 295 -16.37 1.57 -1.27
N VAL A 296 -16.53 0.33 -1.71
CA VAL A 296 -15.48 -0.68 -1.70
C VAL A 296 -14.74 -0.57 -3.04
N VAL A 297 -13.44 -0.28 -2.96
CA VAL A 297 -12.64 0.09 -4.13
C VAL A 297 -11.58 -0.98 -4.41
N PRO A 298 -11.87 -2.01 -5.22
CA PRO A 298 -10.83 -2.95 -5.66
C PRO A 298 -10.09 -2.40 -6.88
N TYR A 299 -8.75 -2.44 -6.86
CA TYR A 299 -7.92 -2.02 -7.99
C TYR A 299 -7.49 -3.21 -8.86
N GLY A 300 -7.92 -3.17 -10.12
CA GLY A 300 -7.39 -4.00 -11.19
C GLY A 300 -6.07 -3.48 -11.73
N GLY A 301 -5.34 -4.33 -12.45
CA GLY A 301 -4.14 -3.94 -13.18
C GLY A 301 -4.39 -3.86 -14.68
N MET A 302 -3.78 -2.88 -15.36
CA MET A 302 -3.74 -2.81 -16.82
C MET A 302 -2.29 -2.92 -17.34
N ASP A 303 -2.07 -3.79 -18.33
CA ASP A 303 -0.85 -3.79 -19.12
C ASP A 303 -0.95 -2.73 -20.22
N ARG A 304 -0.15 -1.66 -20.13
CA ARG A 304 -0.19 -0.54 -21.09
C ARG A 304 0.22 -0.90 -22.52
N ARG A 305 0.93 -2.01 -22.75
CA ARG A 305 1.35 -2.42 -24.10
C ARG A 305 0.24 -3.16 -24.82
N THR A 306 -0.47 -4.02 -24.10
CA THR A 306 -1.52 -4.88 -24.65
C THR A 306 -2.93 -4.33 -24.39
N LEU A 307 -3.05 -3.33 -23.50
CA LEU A 307 -4.29 -2.80 -22.93
C LEU A 307 -5.11 -3.83 -22.14
N ARG A 308 -4.55 -5.02 -21.90
CA ARG A 308 -5.21 -6.08 -21.15
C ARG A 308 -5.42 -5.65 -19.71
N MET A 309 -6.65 -5.80 -19.24
CA MET A 309 -7.04 -5.51 -17.86
C MET A 309 -7.32 -6.80 -17.11
N ALA A 310 -6.99 -6.82 -15.82
CA ALA A 310 -7.27 -7.94 -14.95
C ALA A 310 -7.80 -7.44 -13.59
N PRO A 311 -8.78 -8.13 -13.00
CA PRO A 311 -9.27 -7.82 -11.66
C PRO A 311 -8.17 -8.02 -10.61
N ALA A 312 -8.44 -7.55 -9.40
CA ALA A 312 -7.59 -7.77 -8.25
C ALA A 312 -7.32 -9.27 -8.06
N ARG A 313 -6.05 -9.64 -7.88
CA ARG A 313 -5.65 -11.06 -7.80
C ARG A 313 -6.19 -11.72 -6.53
N ALA A 314 -6.44 -13.03 -6.61
CA ALA A 314 -6.67 -13.85 -5.42
C ALA A 314 -5.52 -13.65 -4.41
N GLY A 315 -5.87 -13.46 -3.14
CA GLY A 315 -4.89 -13.17 -2.10
C GLY A 315 -4.23 -11.79 -2.15
N SER A 316 -4.66 -10.87 -3.01
CA SER A 316 -4.35 -9.44 -2.86
C SER A 316 -5.15 -8.82 -1.70
N TRP A 317 -4.92 -7.54 -1.39
CA TRP A 317 -5.72 -6.81 -0.39
C TRP A 317 -7.17 -6.59 -0.82
N GLU A 318 -7.44 -6.70 -2.12
CA GLU A 318 -8.68 -6.29 -2.76
C GLU A 318 -9.32 -7.44 -3.53
N SER A 319 -8.95 -8.68 -3.17
CA SER A 319 -9.49 -9.88 -3.81
C SER A 319 -11.02 -9.94 -3.69
N ASP A 320 -11.70 -10.56 -4.65
CA ASP A 320 -13.15 -10.70 -4.65
C ASP A 320 -13.71 -11.28 -3.34
N ALA A 321 -13.03 -12.28 -2.76
CA ALA A 321 -13.41 -12.84 -1.46
C ALA A 321 -13.31 -11.81 -0.31
N GLY A 322 -12.31 -10.93 -0.34
CA GLY A 322 -12.21 -9.83 0.61
C GLY A 322 -13.32 -8.80 0.41
N VAL A 323 -13.65 -8.46 -0.84
CA VAL A 323 -14.77 -7.59 -1.19
C VAL A 323 -16.10 -8.17 -0.70
N GLU A 324 -16.33 -9.47 -0.88
CA GLU A 324 -17.51 -10.18 -0.37
C GLU A 324 -17.59 -10.12 1.16
N ILE A 325 -16.49 -10.43 1.85
CA ILE A 325 -16.41 -10.39 3.32
C ILE A 325 -16.73 -8.99 3.87
N ILE A 326 -16.09 -7.93 3.33
CA ILE A 326 -16.29 -6.58 3.84
C ILE A 326 -17.69 -6.05 3.50
N THR A 327 -18.23 -6.45 2.35
CA THR A 327 -19.61 -6.11 1.94
C THR A 327 -20.62 -6.76 2.87
N ALA A 328 -20.52 -8.06 3.13
CA ALA A 328 -21.41 -8.75 4.05
C ALA A 328 -21.29 -8.21 5.48
N THR A 329 -20.07 -7.82 5.91
CA THR A 329 -19.87 -7.14 7.20
C THR A 329 -20.58 -5.77 7.24
N ALA A 330 -20.44 -4.97 6.19
CA ALA A 330 -21.11 -3.65 6.09
C ALA A 330 -22.63 -3.79 6.12
N ARG A 331 -23.18 -4.74 5.36
CA ARG A 331 -24.62 -5.02 5.35
C ARG A 331 -25.14 -5.48 6.71
N GLY A 332 -24.37 -6.32 7.42
CA GLY A 332 -24.67 -6.72 8.80
C GLY A 332 -24.73 -5.55 9.79
N LEU A 333 -24.10 -4.41 9.47
CA LEU A 333 -24.17 -3.16 10.23
C LEU A 333 -25.28 -2.21 9.74
N GLY A 334 -26.13 -2.66 8.81
CA GLY A 334 -27.15 -1.85 8.17
C GLY A 334 -26.58 -0.79 7.21
N MET A 335 -25.34 -0.95 6.76
CA MET A 335 -24.70 -0.04 5.81
C MET A 335 -24.98 -0.48 4.38
N ARG A 336 -25.03 0.49 3.48
CA ARG A 336 -25.11 0.27 2.03
C ARG A 336 -23.72 0.24 1.40
N VAL A 337 -23.57 -0.51 0.32
CA VAL A 337 -22.28 -0.72 -0.33
C VAL A 337 -22.35 -0.32 -1.79
N MET A 338 -21.48 0.61 -2.18
CA MET A 338 -21.14 0.83 -3.59
C MET A 338 -19.91 -0.01 -3.93
N LEU A 339 -19.98 -0.87 -4.95
CA LEU A 339 -18.80 -1.49 -5.52
C LEU A 339 -18.23 -0.57 -6.60
N LYS A 340 -17.02 -0.03 -6.38
CA LYS A 340 -16.36 0.96 -7.25
C LYS A 340 -15.01 0.39 -7.72
N PRO A 341 -14.97 -0.52 -8.71
CA PRO A 341 -13.72 -1.06 -9.22
C PRO A 341 -12.90 0.01 -9.96
N HIS A 342 -11.64 0.18 -9.58
CA HIS A 342 -10.71 1.08 -10.26
C HIS A 342 -9.72 0.29 -11.12
N VAL A 343 -9.18 0.93 -12.15
CA VAL A 343 -8.04 0.40 -12.92
C VAL A 343 -6.79 1.15 -12.46
N TRP A 344 -5.83 0.44 -11.87
CA TRP A 344 -4.58 1.06 -11.43
C TRP A 344 -3.73 1.50 -12.63
N LYS A 345 -3.31 2.76 -12.63
CA LYS A 345 -2.70 3.42 -13.80
C LYS A 345 -3.58 3.17 -15.02
N PRO A 346 -4.83 3.70 -15.04
CA PRO A 346 -5.55 3.77 -16.29
C PRO A 346 -4.65 4.52 -17.26
N GLN A 347 -4.82 4.28 -18.56
CA GLN A 347 -3.98 4.91 -19.55
C GLN A 347 -3.79 6.39 -19.21
N GLY A 348 -2.54 6.81 -18.96
CA GLY A 348 -2.26 8.23 -18.71
C GLY A 348 -2.70 9.08 -19.91
N ASP A 349 -2.52 10.40 -19.86
CA ASP A 349 -3.02 11.37 -20.85
C ASP A 349 -2.63 11.15 -22.33
N GLN A 350 -1.90 10.08 -22.65
CA GLN A 350 -1.60 9.70 -24.01
C GLN A 350 -2.87 9.29 -24.76
N PRO A 351 -3.22 10.01 -25.84
CA PRO A 351 -4.41 9.72 -26.62
C PRO A 351 -4.30 8.34 -27.27
N LEU A 352 -5.42 7.62 -27.27
CA LEU A 352 -5.56 6.37 -28.00
C LEU A 352 -6.00 6.60 -29.45
N THR A 353 -5.44 5.83 -30.37
CA THR A 353 -5.99 5.69 -31.72
C THR A 353 -7.32 4.97 -31.68
N GLU A 354 -8.13 5.10 -32.74
CA GLU A 354 -9.44 4.43 -32.84
C GLU A 354 -9.35 2.92 -32.56
N LYS A 355 -8.42 2.23 -33.25
CA LYS A 355 -8.20 0.79 -33.05
C LYS A 355 -7.81 0.45 -31.60
N GLN A 356 -7.05 1.31 -30.94
CA GLN A 356 -6.70 1.09 -29.55
C GLN A 356 -7.87 1.37 -28.60
N ARG A 357 -8.75 2.33 -28.91
CA ARG A 357 -10.00 2.55 -28.17
C ARG A 357 -10.90 1.33 -28.26
N GLU A 358 -11.08 0.74 -29.44
CA GLU A 358 -11.82 -0.52 -29.62
C GLU A 358 -11.25 -1.65 -28.75
N VAL A 359 -9.93 -1.82 -28.75
CA VAL A 359 -9.25 -2.80 -27.89
C VAL A 359 -9.49 -2.47 -26.43
N TRP A 360 -9.34 -1.21 -26.04
CA TRP A 360 -9.55 -0.75 -24.67
C TRP A 360 -10.97 -1.06 -24.18
N PHE A 361 -12.00 -0.72 -24.95
CA PHE A 361 -13.40 -0.99 -24.56
C PHE A 361 -13.71 -2.48 -24.48
N ARG A 362 -13.08 -3.31 -25.31
CA ARG A 362 -13.21 -4.76 -25.21
C ARG A 362 -12.58 -5.29 -23.93
N GLU A 363 -11.34 -4.91 -23.63
CA GLU A 363 -10.64 -5.37 -22.42
C GLU A 363 -11.28 -4.80 -21.14
N TYR A 364 -11.70 -3.53 -21.18
CA TYR A 364 -12.46 -2.90 -20.11
C TYR A 364 -13.82 -3.56 -19.90
N GLY A 365 -14.49 -3.97 -20.99
CA GLY A 365 -15.72 -4.75 -20.95
C GLY A 365 -15.54 -6.04 -20.13
N VAL A 366 -14.50 -6.83 -20.42
CA VAL A 366 -14.19 -8.04 -19.65
C VAL A 366 -13.97 -7.73 -18.18
N PHE A 367 -13.23 -6.66 -17.88
CA PHE A 367 -12.94 -6.22 -16.53
C PHE A 367 -14.19 -5.79 -15.74
N VAL A 368 -15.02 -4.90 -16.31
CA VAL A 368 -16.18 -4.36 -15.60
C VAL A 368 -17.32 -5.38 -15.51
N GLU A 369 -17.45 -6.28 -16.49
CA GLU A 369 -18.44 -7.37 -16.44
C GLU A 369 -18.11 -8.41 -15.36
N HIS A 370 -16.83 -8.65 -15.07
CA HIS A 370 -16.42 -9.44 -13.89
C HIS A 370 -16.96 -8.81 -12.60
N TYR A 371 -16.71 -7.51 -12.40
CA TYR A 371 -17.18 -6.81 -11.21
C TYR A 371 -18.70 -6.59 -11.18
N ALA A 372 -19.38 -6.55 -12.33
CA ALA A 372 -20.85 -6.54 -12.38
C ALA A 372 -21.43 -7.87 -11.85
N ARG A 373 -20.82 -9.01 -12.21
CA ARG A 373 -21.21 -10.31 -11.64
C ARG A 373 -20.96 -10.36 -10.14
N LEU A 374 -19.82 -9.84 -9.69
CA LEU A 374 -19.52 -9.74 -8.26
C LEU A 374 -20.52 -8.82 -7.53
N ALA A 375 -20.83 -7.64 -8.10
CA ALA A 375 -21.82 -6.71 -7.56
C ALA A 375 -23.20 -7.36 -7.37
N LYS A 376 -23.62 -8.19 -8.33
CA LYS A 376 -24.84 -8.98 -8.22
C LYS A 376 -24.72 -10.02 -7.10
N GLN A 377 -23.65 -10.83 -7.09
CA GLN A 377 -23.43 -11.88 -6.08
C GLN A 377 -23.45 -11.32 -4.65
N ILE A 378 -22.81 -10.17 -4.41
CA ILE A 378 -22.70 -9.58 -3.08
C ILE A 378 -23.90 -8.66 -2.75
N HIS A 379 -24.85 -8.50 -3.67
CA HIS A 379 -25.93 -7.51 -3.61
C HIS A 379 -25.41 -6.12 -3.20
N ALA A 380 -24.43 -5.61 -3.95
CA ALA A 380 -24.02 -4.22 -3.82
C ALA A 380 -25.24 -3.31 -4.08
N ASP A 381 -25.42 -2.27 -3.27
CA ASP A 381 -26.54 -1.34 -3.41
C ASP A 381 -26.33 -0.37 -4.59
N THR A 382 -25.09 -0.22 -5.06
CA THR A 382 -24.74 0.57 -6.26
C THR A 382 -23.49 -0.01 -6.90
N PHE A 383 -23.42 0.02 -8.23
CA PHE A 383 -22.24 -0.39 -8.98
C PHE A 383 -21.72 0.79 -9.80
N CYS A 384 -20.46 1.17 -9.56
CA CYS A 384 -19.79 2.20 -10.33
C CYS A 384 -19.10 1.57 -11.55
N ILE A 385 -19.54 1.94 -12.75
CA ILE A 385 -19.14 1.28 -14.00
C ILE A 385 -17.84 1.83 -14.58
N GLY A 386 -17.25 2.85 -13.97
CA GLY A 386 -16.04 3.51 -14.46
C GLY A 386 -15.72 4.79 -13.70
N VAL A 387 -14.44 5.15 -13.72
CA VAL A 387 -13.89 6.22 -12.89
C VAL A 387 -12.82 6.98 -13.68
N GLU A 388 -13.03 8.28 -13.88
CA GLU A 388 -12.06 9.24 -14.45
C GLU A 388 -11.36 8.79 -15.75
N PHE A 389 -12.10 8.31 -16.75
CA PHE A 389 -11.49 7.87 -18.02
C PHE A 389 -11.28 9.02 -19.02
N GLY A 390 -11.63 10.25 -18.64
CA GLY A 390 -11.34 11.48 -19.37
C GLY A 390 -11.84 11.38 -20.80
N ARG A 391 -10.91 11.42 -21.77
CA ARG A 391 -11.23 11.44 -23.22
C ARG A 391 -11.93 10.19 -23.74
N LEU A 392 -11.93 9.08 -23.01
CA LEU A 392 -12.67 7.89 -23.41
C LEU A 392 -14.18 8.05 -23.17
N THR A 393 -14.60 9.00 -22.34
CA THR A 393 -16.03 9.30 -22.14
C THR A 393 -16.69 9.95 -23.35
N GLU A 394 -15.90 10.47 -24.29
CA GLU A 394 -16.42 11.04 -25.54
C GLU A 394 -16.95 9.96 -26.50
N ASP A 395 -16.52 8.69 -26.34
CA ASP A 395 -16.91 7.51 -27.13
C ASP A 395 -18.30 6.97 -26.72
N GLU A 396 -19.31 7.82 -26.84
CA GLU A 396 -20.66 7.59 -26.31
C GLU A 396 -21.28 6.24 -26.74
N ALA A 397 -21.15 5.86 -28.01
CA ALA A 397 -21.73 4.63 -28.52
C ALA A 397 -21.13 3.38 -27.83
N GLN A 398 -19.83 3.39 -27.56
CA GLN A 398 -19.14 2.30 -26.86
C GLN A 398 -19.58 2.22 -25.40
N TRP A 399 -19.72 3.37 -24.73
CA TRP A 399 -20.24 3.44 -23.36
C TRP A 399 -21.68 2.94 -23.27
N ARG A 400 -22.58 3.38 -24.15
CA ARG A 400 -23.97 2.90 -24.16
C ARG A 400 -24.05 1.39 -24.38
N ALA A 401 -23.26 0.85 -25.31
CA ALA A 401 -23.18 -0.59 -25.53
C ALA A 401 -22.66 -1.34 -24.29
N LEU A 402 -21.65 -0.79 -23.61
CA LEU A 402 -21.12 -1.35 -22.37
C LEU A 402 -22.14 -1.31 -21.23
N ILE A 403 -22.81 -0.19 -21.03
CA ILE A 403 -23.86 0.00 -20.01
C ILE A 403 -24.98 -1.03 -20.22
N ALA A 404 -25.43 -1.23 -21.46
CA ALA A 404 -26.46 -2.23 -21.77
C ALA A 404 -26.02 -3.65 -21.38
N ARG A 405 -24.77 -4.04 -21.64
CA ARG A 405 -24.24 -5.35 -21.22
C ARG A 405 -24.14 -5.47 -19.70
N VAL A 406 -23.70 -4.43 -19.01
CA VAL A 406 -23.62 -4.40 -17.55
C VAL A 406 -25.01 -4.51 -16.92
N ARG A 407 -26.02 -3.80 -17.45
CA ARG A 407 -27.43 -3.90 -17.01
C ARG A 407 -27.99 -5.32 -17.13
N ALA A 408 -27.60 -6.06 -18.17
CA ALA A 408 -28.01 -7.45 -18.34
C ALA A 408 -27.43 -8.38 -17.25
N ILE A 409 -26.30 -8.00 -16.64
CA ILE A 409 -25.64 -8.76 -15.58
C ILE A 409 -26.13 -8.30 -14.19
N TYR A 410 -26.16 -7.00 -13.94
CA TYR A 410 -26.43 -6.41 -12.64
C TYR A 410 -27.70 -5.53 -12.70
N PRO A 411 -28.78 -5.90 -11.97
CA PRO A 411 -30.07 -5.21 -12.06
C PRO A 411 -30.17 -3.98 -11.14
N GLY A 412 -29.19 -3.72 -10.29
CA GLY A 412 -29.20 -2.60 -9.35
C GLY A 412 -28.75 -1.25 -9.95
N PRO A 413 -28.61 -0.21 -9.10
CA PRO A 413 -28.22 1.12 -9.52
C PRO A 413 -26.83 1.23 -10.13
N LEU A 414 -26.71 1.89 -11.28
CA LEU A 414 -25.46 2.20 -11.96
C LEU A 414 -25.07 3.67 -11.81
N VAL A 415 -23.77 3.92 -11.63
CA VAL A 415 -23.17 5.26 -11.62
C VAL A 415 -21.85 5.24 -12.39
N TYR A 416 -21.46 6.36 -12.97
CA TYR A 416 -20.11 6.59 -13.51
C TYR A 416 -19.48 7.74 -12.72
N ALA A 417 -18.28 7.55 -12.19
CA ALA A 417 -17.57 8.56 -11.41
C ALA A 417 -16.71 9.43 -12.34
N ALA A 418 -17.28 10.53 -12.83
CA ALA A 418 -16.55 11.43 -13.72
C ALA A 418 -15.60 12.33 -12.93
N ASN A 419 -14.40 12.57 -13.48
CA ASN A 419 -13.54 13.63 -12.96
C ASN A 419 -14.26 14.99 -13.09
N PHE A 420 -13.95 15.91 -12.20
CA PHE A 420 -14.47 17.27 -12.27
C PHE A 420 -14.06 17.98 -13.57
N GLY A 421 -14.78 19.05 -13.89
CA GLY A 421 -14.50 19.88 -15.06
C GLY A 421 -15.06 19.30 -16.35
N LYS A 422 -14.25 19.32 -17.42
CA LYS A 422 -14.72 19.01 -18.78
C LYS A 422 -15.33 17.61 -18.90
N GLU A 423 -14.78 16.60 -18.22
CA GLU A 423 -15.33 15.23 -18.31
C GLU A 423 -16.77 15.18 -17.79
N PHE A 424 -16.99 15.57 -16.53
CA PHE A 424 -18.32 15.63 -15.92
C PHE A 424 -19.33 16.43 -16.75
N GLU A 425 -18.91 17.60 -17.22
CA GLU A 425 -19.77 18.55 -17.93
C GLU A 425 -20.12 18.10 -19.36
N SER A 426 -19.40 17.14 -19.96
CA SER A 426 -19.55 16.77 -21.38
C SER A 426 -20.04 15.34 -21.64
N ILE A 427 -20.15 14.50 -20.61
CA ILE A 427 -20.69 13.14 -20.75
C ILE A 427 -22.13 13.18 -21.27
N ARG A 428 -22.38 12.46 -22.38
CA ARG A 428 -23.69 12.44 -23.06
C ARG A 428 -24.56 11.24 -22.73
N PHE A 429 -24.06 10.28 -21.95
CA PHE A 429 -24.75 9.03 -21.61
C PHE A 429 -25.30 8.97 -20.18
N TRP A 430 -25.41 10.11 -19.47
CA TRP A 430 -25.99 10.17 -18.13
C TRP A 430 -27.42 9.60 -18.07
N ASP A 431 -28.19 9.74 -19.17
CA ASP A 431 -29.52 9.18 -19.33
C ASP A 431 -29.57 7.63 -19.25
N ALA A 432 -28.44 6.93 -19.41
CA ALA A 432 -28.35 5.48 -19.30
C ALA A 432 -28.04 4.96 -17.88
N LEU A 433 -27.71 5.85 -16.93
CA LEU A 433 -27.30 5.53 -15.55
C LEU A 433 -28.41 5.84 -14.53
N ASP A 434 -28.28 5.46 -13.26
CA ASP A 434 -29.28 5.83 -12.24
C ASP A 434 -28.89 7.09 -11.47
N TYR A 435 -27.57 7.28 -11.28
CA TYR A 435 -26.99 8.50 -10.72
C TYR A 435 -26.03 9.14 -11.71
N ILE A 436 -25.98 10.47 -11.67
CA ILE A 436 -24.86 11.24 -12.20
C ILE A 436 -23.75 11.21 -11.15
N GLY A 437 -22.57 10.70 -11.47
CA GLY A 437 -21.46 10.61 -10.51
C GLY A 437 -20.40 11.67 -10.77
N LEU A 438 -19.97 12.34 -9.70
CA LEU A 438 -18.94 13.36 -9.73
C LEU A 438 -17.86 13.10 -8.67
N ASP A 439 -16.61 13.01 -9.11
CA ASP A 439 -15.45 13.11 -8.24
C ASP A 439 -15.12 14.61 -8.07
N ASN A 440 -15.73 15.22 -7.04
CA ASN A 440 -15.76 16.67 -6.83
C ASN A 440 -14.46 17.20 -6.20
N TYR A 441 -13.48 17.43 -7.07
CA TYR A 441 -12.23 18.12 -6.76
C TYR A 441 -12.15 19.50 -7.44
N TYR A 442 -13.29 20.19 -7.61
CA TYR A 442 -13.28 21.60 -7.99
C TYR A 442 -12.63 22.44 -6.86
N PRO A 443 -11.64 23.31 -7.19
CA PRO A 443 -11.09 24.26 -6.23
C PRO A 443 -12.16 25.17 -5.64
N LEU A 444 -12.00 25.49 -4.36
CA LEU A 444 -12.79 26.53 -3.70
C LEU A 444 -12.03 27.86 -3.72
N PRO A 445 -12.73 29.00 -3.81
CA PRO A 445 -12.18 30.33 -3.55
C PRO A 445 -11.80 30.51 -2.07
N ASP A 446 -11.14 31.62 -1.75
CA ASP A 446 -10.60 31.89 -0.40
C ASP A 446 -11.67 32.14 0.67
N ASP A 447 -12.89 32.46 0.26
CA ASP A 447 -14.06 32.54 1.12
C ASP A 447 -14.80 31.19 1.26
N TYR A 448 -14.26 30.11 0.67
CA TYR A 448 -14.83 28.77 0.63
C TYR A 448 -16.22 28.66 -0.01
N SER A 449 -16.63 29.65 -0.81
CA SER A 449 -17.93 29.63 -1.48
C SER A 449 -18.05 28.46 -2.46
N THR A 450 -19.18 27.73 -2.39
CA THR A 450 -19.50 26.62 -3.30
C THR A 450 -20.48 27.02 -4.40
N ALA A 451 -20.96 28.26 -4.44
CA ALA A 451 -22.08 28.68 -5.28
C ALA A 451 -21.89 28.33 -6.77
N ALA A 452 -20.72 28.66 -7.33
CA ALA A 452 -20.40 28.37 -8.73
C ALA A 452 -20.32 26.86 -9.03
N ILE A 453 -19.91 26.05 -8.05
CA ILE A 453 -19.85 24.59 -8.20
C ILE A 453 -21.27 24.02 -8.15
N VAL A 454 -22.07 24.44 -7.18
CA VAL A 454 -23.46 24.00 -7.02
C VAL A 454 -24.28 24.34 -8.26
N GLU A 455 -24.18 25.57 -8.79
CA GLU A 455 -24.87 26.00 -10.01
C GLU A 455 -24.51 25.11 -11.21
N LYS A 456 -23.21 24.84 -11.39
CA LYS A 456 -22.72 23.98 -12.46
C LYS A 456 -23.25 22.55 -12.36
N VAL A 457 -23.19 21.97 -11.17
CA VAL A 457 -23.65 20.60 -10.93
C VAL A 457 -25.17 20.51 -11.09
N GLU A 458 -25.91 21.51 -10.60
CA GLU A 458 -27.35 21.61 -10.78
C GLU A 458 -27.72 21.69 -12.28
N GLY A 459 -26.94 22.41 -13.09
CA GLY A 459 -27.15 22.48 -14.54
C GLY A 459 -27.17 21.09 -15.20
N VAL A 460 -26.20 20.23 -14.86
CA VAL A 460 -26.14 18.84 -15.35
C VAL A 460 -27.28 18.01 -14.77
N ALA A 461 -27.59 18.16 -13.48
CA ALA A 461 -28.70 17.47 -12.84
C ALA A 461 -30.04 17.77 -13.52
N LYS A 462 -30.31 19.05 -13.81
CA LYS A 462 -31.51 19.53 -14.51
C LYS A 462 -31.56 19.04 -15.96
N GLN A 463 -30.44 19.05 -16.67
CA GLN A 463 -30.37 18.60 -18.07
C GLN A 463 -30.82 17.15 -18.25
N TYR A 464 -30.43 16.27 -17.31
CA TYR A 464 -30.72 14.83 -17.41
C TYR A 464 -31.88 14.37 -16.52
N GLY A 465 -32.35 15.22 -15.59
CA GLY A 465 -33.41 14.89 -14.65
C GLY A 465 -33.01 13.78 -13.67
N LYS A 466 -31.74 13.75 -13.24
CA LYS A 466 -31.19 12.69 -12.39
C LYS A 466 -30.50 13.22 -11.15
N PRO A 467 -30.52 12.44 -10.05
CA PRO A 467 -29.80 12.81 -8.85
C PRO A 467 -28.29 12.71 -9.05
N VAL A 468 -27.56 13.63 -8.44
CA VAL A 468 -26.09 13.68 -8.47
C VAL A 468 -25.53 13.12 -7.17
N LEU A 469 -24.67 12.13 -7.31
CA LEU A 469 -23.89 11.54 -6.24
C LEU A 469 -22.44 12.04 -6.35
N LEU A 470 -21.92 12.63 -5.26
CA LEU A 470 -20.49 12.89 -5.18
C LEU A 470 -19.77 11.58 -4.88
N THR A 471 -19.30 10.91 -5.93
CA THR A 471 -18.63 9.60 -5.85
C THR A 471 -17.25 9.70 -5.20
N GLU A 472 -16.65 10.89 -5.22
CA GLU A 472 -15.53 11.31 -4.39
C GLU A 472 -15.65 12.79 -4.03
N ALA A 473 -15.16 13.14 -2.85
CA ALA A 473 -14.80 14.49 -2.48
C ALA A 473 -13.75 14.39 -1.37
N GLY A 474 -12.78 15.31 -1.33
CA GLY A 474 -11.72 15.27 -0.35
C GLY A 474 -10.83 16.49 -0.41
N TYR A 475 -10.19 16.79 0.72
CA TYR A 475 -9.22 17.87 0.89
C TYR A 475 -8.17 17.38 1.89
N SER A 476 -6.89 17.66 1.62
CA SER A 476 -5.81 17.39 2.57
C SER A 476 -5.90 18.30 3.79
N SER A 477 -5.42 17.84 4.94
CA SER A 477 -5.25 18.67 6.14
C SER A 477 -4.01 19.54 6.07
N ALA A 478 -3.95 20.45 5.09
CA ALA A 478 -2.81 21.32 4.86
C ALA A 478 -3.25 22.72 4.42
N VAL A 479 -2.50 23.74 4.80
CA VAL A 479 -2.82 25.14 4.45
C VAL A 479 -3.00 25.29 2.94
N GLY A 480 -4.12 25.87 2.53
CA GLY A 480 -4.43 26.15 1.12
C GLY A 480 -4.96 24.95 0.32
N SER A 481 -5.27 23.82 0.97
CA SER A 481 -5.79 22.62 0.30
C SER A 481 -7.06 22.87 -0.50
N HIS A 482 -7.84 23.91 -0.14
CA HIS A 482 -9.04 24.33 -0.85
C HIS A 482 -8.78 24.67 -2.32
N ARG A 483 -7.56 25.09 -2.69
CA ARG A 483 -7.18 25.44 -4.06
C ARG A 483 -6.69 24.26 -4.89
N THR A 484 -6.23 23.20 -4.22
CA THR A 484 -5.69 21.98 -4.84
C THR A 484 -6.29 20.74 -4.17
N PRO A 485 -7.62 20.55 -4.24
CA PRO A 485 -8.30 19.48 -3.51
C PRO A 485 -7.85 18.07 -3.91
N TRP A 486 -7.28 17.89 -5.12
CA TRP A 486 -6.69 16.63 -5.59
C TRP A 486 -5.30 16.31 -5.00
N ALA A 487 -4.66 17.25 -4.30
CA ALA A 487 -3.31 17.05 -3.76
C ALA A 487 -3.34 16.28 -2.44
N ASP A 488 -2.95 15.01 -2.49
CA ASP A 488 -2.73 14.19 -1.29
C ASP A 488 -1.29 14.36 -0.80
N HIS A 489 -1.12 14.58 0.51
CA HIS A 489 0.17 14.94 1.14
C HIS A 489 0.90 16.11 0.47
N PRO A 490 0.28 17.30 0.33
CA PRO A 490 0.93 18.43 -0.29
C PRO A 490 2.16 18.88 0.55
N PRO A 491 3.16 19.52 -0.08
CA PRO A 491 4.33 20.07 0.60
C PRO A 491 4.01 21.38 1.35
N SER A 492 2.82 21.45 1.95
CA SER A 492 2.32 22.59 2.71
C SER A 492 2.25 22.25 4.20
N PRO A 493 2.33 23.25 5.10
CA PRO A 493 2.14 23.03 6.53
C PRO A 493 0.81 22.36 6.86
N LEU A 494 0.81 21.49 7.86
CA LEU A 494 -0.38 20.84 8.42
C LEU A 494 -1.39 21.90 8.89
N SER A 495 -2.66 21.71 8.54
CA SER A 495 -3.80 22.49 9.02
C SER A 495 -5.04 21.62 9.08
N LEU A 496 -5.43 21.18 10.28
CA LEU A 496 -6.62 20.35 10.47
C LEU A 496 -7.90 21.17 10.25
N GLU A 497 -7.87 22.45 10.63
CA GLU A 497 -8.96 23.40 10.49
C GLU A 497 -9.25 23.72 9.02
N GLU A 498 -8.24 23.70 8.14
CA GLU A 498 -8.44 23.85 6.69
C GLU A 498 -9.35 22.76 6.14
N GLN A 499 -9.06 21.50 6.47
CA GLN A 499 -9.86 20.35 6.05
C GLN A 499 -11.29 20.44 6.59
N VAL A 500 -11.45 20.88 7.84
CA VAL A 500 -12.78 21.13 8.45
C VAL A 500 -13.56 22.18 7.65
N ARG A 501 -12.94 23.33 7.31
CA ARG A 501 -13.60 24.39 6.53
C ARG A 501 -14.05 23.90 5.15
N CYS A 502 -13.20 23.15 4.46
CA CYS A 502 -13.54 22.62 3.14
C CYS A 502 -14.71 21.63 3.18
N TYR A 503 -14.72 20.70 4.15
CA TYR A 503 -15.84 19.77 4.31
C TYR A 503 -17.14 20.49 4.72
N GLU A 504 -17.06 21.46 5.63
CA GLU A 504 -18.22 22.26 6.03
C GLU A 504 -18.80 23.04 4.83
N ALA A 505 -17.94 23.59 3.97
CA ALA A 505 -18.36 24.30 2.76
C ALA A 505 -19.11 23.38 1.79
N ILE A 506 -18.56 22.21 1.45
CA ILE A 506 -19.22 21.24 0.57
C ILE A 506 -20.54 20.77 1.18
N PHE A 507 -20.57 20.43 2.47
CA PHE A 507 -21.83 20.06 3.11
C PHE A 507 -22.86 21.18 3.06
N ALA A 508 -22.49 22.41 3.42
CA ALA A 508 -23.41 23.55 3.43
C ALA A 508 -23.95 23.86 2.03
N GLY A 509 -23.11 23.75 1.00
CA GLY A 509 -23.49 24.02 -0.39
C GLY A 509 -24.43 23.00 -1.00
N PHE A 510 -24.24 21.71 -0.70
CA PHE A 510 -24.93 20.63 -1.42
C PHE A 510 -26.08 20.00 -0.61
N TRP A 511 -26.01 19.96 0.72
CA TRP A 511 -26.92 19.14 1.54
C TRP A 511 -28.40 19.51 1.40
N GLY A 512 -28.68 20.79 1.14
CA GLY A 512 -30.03 21.30 0.92
C GLY A 512 -30.58 21.09 -0.49
N GLU A 513 -29.76 20.67 -1.44
CA GLU A 513 -30.17 20.58 -2.84
C GLU A 513 -31.03 19.33 -3.10
N PRO A 514 -32.19 19.44 -3.77
CA PRO A 514 -33.11 18.32 -3.97
C PRO A 514 -32.55 17.24 -4.90
N TRP A 515 -31.61 17.61 -5.78
CA TRP A 515 -30.94 16.69 -6.69
C TRP A 515 -29.72 16.00 -6.06
N PHE A 516 -29.29 16.41 -4.86
CA PHE A 516 -28.09 15.88 -4.23
C PHE A 516 -28.38 14.54 -3.53
N ALA A 517 -27.70 13.48 -3.97
CA ALA A 517 -27.85 12.12 -3.47
C ALA A 517 -26.87 11.78 -2.33
N GLY A 518 -25.96 12.68 -1.96
CA GLY A 518 -24.95 12.44 -0.94
C GLY A 518 -23.53 12.36 -1.48
N VAL A 519 -22.62 11.88 -0.64
CA VAL A 519 -21.17 11.99 -0.86
C VAL A 519 -20.42 10.79 -0.31
N TYR A 520 -19.36 10.37 -1.00
CA TYR A 520 -18.35 9.43 -0.51
C TYR A 520 -17.01 10.14 -0.28
N TRP A 521 -16.70 10.47 0.97
CA TRP A 521 -15.46 11.16 1.32
C TRP A 521 -14.20 10.31 1.05
N TRP A 522 -13.21 10.90 0.40
CA TRP A 522 -11.90 10.29 0.16
C TRP A 522 -10.96 10.61 1.33
N LYS A 523 -10.50 9.65 2.11
CA LYS A 523 -10.84 8.22 2.15
C LYS A 523 -10.52 7.66 3.53
N ILE A 524 -11.17 6.57 3.92
CA ILE A 524 -10.81 5.81 5.13
C ILE A 524 -10.15 4.51 4.69
N GLU A 525 -8.90 4.30 5.10
CA GLU A 525 -8.13 3.13 4.70
C GLU A 525 -8.20 2.00 5.74
N THR A 526 -8.12 0.74 5.31
CA THR A 526 -8.26 -0.44 6.18
C THR A 526 -7.20 -0.54 7.29
N ASP A 527 -6.08 0.17 7.19
CA ASP A 527 -5.12 0.24 8.28
C ASP A 527 -5.40 1.34 9.32
N GLY A 528 -6.36 2.22 9.05
CA GLY A 528 -6.72 3.37 9.88
C GLY A 528 -5.72 4.52 9.76
N ALA A 529 -5.06 4.69 8.61
CA ALA A 529 -4.23 5.87 8.33
C ALA A 529 -5.01 7.18 8.54
N GLY A 530 -4.32 8.20 9.06
CA GLY A 530 -4.91 9.48 9.47
C GLY A 530 -4.29 10.02 10.75
N GLY A 531 -5.07 10.77 11.52
CA GLY A 531 -4.68 11.31 12.83
C GLY A 531 -4.17 12.76 12.80
N PRO A 532 -3.92 13.36 13.97
CA PRO A 532 -3.66 14.80 14.12
C PRO A 532 -2.31 15.25 13.54
N GLY A 533 -1.38 14.33 13.26
CA GLY A 533 -0.08 14.64 12.65
C GLY A 533 -0.01 14.31 11.16
N ASP A 534 -1.12 13.89 10.55
CA ASP A 534 -1.19 13.50 9.15
C ASP A 534 -1.78 14.63 8.31
N ASN A 535 -1.10 14.98 7.22
CA ASN A 535 -1.52 16.02 6.28
C ASN A 535 -2.17 15.45 5.00
N SER A 536 -2.50 14.16 4.96
CA SER A 536 -3.23 13.53 3.85
C SER A 536 -4.70 13.98 3.76
N MET A 537 -5.39 13.53 2.72
CA MET A 537 -6.85 13.67 2.60
C MET A 537 -7.65 12.82 3.60
N ALA A 538 -7.05 11.80 4.22
CA ALA A 538 -7.77 10.89 5.10
C ALA A 538 -8.43 11.67 6.25
N PRO A 539 -9.76 11.61 6.42
CA PRO A 539 -10.42 12.30 7.52
C PRO A 539 -10.23 11.58 8.85
N TRP A 540 -9.91 10.28 8.82
CA TRP A 540 -9.89 9.43 10.01
C TRP A 540 -8.98 9.96 11.12
N GLY A 541 -9.48 9.98 12.36
CA GLY A 541 -8.73 10.47 13.51
C GLY A 541 -8.45 11.98 13.51
N LYS A 542 -9.11 12.77 12.65
CA LYS A 542 -8.99 14.23 12.58
C LYS A 542 -10.31 14.91 12.97
N PRO A 543 -10.30 16.20 13.35
CA PRO A 543 -11.51 16.96 13.71
C PRO A 543 -12.61 16.95 12.64
N VAL A 544 -12.27 16.77 11.36
CA VAL A 544 -13.25 16.69 10.28
C VAL A 544 -14.24 15.52 10.42
N MET A 545 -13.89 14.44 11.14
CA MET A 545 -14.82 13.35 11.43
C MET A 545 -16.01 13.82 12.28
N ASP A 546 -15.82 14.83 13.15
CA ASP A 546 -16.91 15.43 13.90
C ASP A 546 -17.82 16.27 13.00
N THR A 547 -17.27 16.92 11.98
CA THR A 547 -18.05 17.58 10.93
C THR A 547 -18.90 16.57 10.16
N ILE A 548 -18.33 15.46 9.71
CA ILE A 548 -19.08 14.37 9.06
C ILE A 548 -20.22 13.89 9.97
N ARG A 549 -19.93 13.61 11.24
CA ARG A 549 -20.92 13.16 12.22
C ARG A 549 -22.09 14.13 12.39
N ARG A 550 -21.81 15.43 12.52
CA ARG A 550 -22.85 16.47 12.65
C ARG A 550 -23.74 16.55 11.41
N TRP A 551 -23.16 16.51 10.22
CA TRP A 551 -23.92 16.62 8.98
C TRP A 551 -24.72 15.36 8.67
N TYR A 552 -24.15 14.17 8.86
CA TYR A 552 -24.84 12.91 8.64
C TYR A 552 -25.98 12.64 9.62
N ALA A 553 -26.03 13.33 10.76
CA ALA A 553 -27.17 13.31 11.67
C ALA A 553 -28.38 14.14 11.18
N LYS A 554 -28.21 15.06 10.22
CA LYS A 554 -29.31 15.84 9.65
C LYS A 554 -30.19 14.97 8.74
N PRO A 555 -31.49 15.29 8.57
CA PRO A 555 -32.33 14.63 7.56
C PRO A 555 -31.81 14.89 6.15
N ALA A 556 -32.08 13.95 5.24
CA ALA A 556 -31.74 14.06 3.82
C ALA A 556 -33.00 14.35 3.00
N ARG A 557 -32.87 15.08 1.89
CA ARG A 557 -34.02 15.41 1.02
C ARG A 557 -34.39 14.33 0.02
N LEU A 558 -33.47 13.39 -0.27
CA LEU A 558 -33.67 12.33 -1.27
C LEU A 558 -33.82 10.97 -0.59
N GLY A 559 -34.96 10.30 -0.81
CA GLY A 559 -35.20 8.92 -0.37
C GLY A 559 -35.55 8.76 1.11
N GLU A 560 -36.27 9.72 1.70
CA GLU A 560 -37.16 9.46 2.85
C GLU A 560 -38.45 8.77 2.40
#